data_AF-A0A7C7LUB1-F1
#
_entry.id   AF-A0A7C7LUB1-F1
#
_cell.length_a   1.000
_cell.length_b   1.000
_cell.length_c   1.000
_cell.angle_alpha   90.00
_cell.angle_beta   90.00
_cell.angle_gamma   90.00
#
_symmetry.space_group_name_H-M   'P 1'
#
loop_
_entity.id
_entity.type
_entity.pdbx_description
1 polymer ?
#
loop_
_entity_poly.entity_id
_entity_poly.type
_entity_poly.pdbx_seq_one_letter_code
_entity_poly.pdbx_strand_id
1 'polypeptide(L)'
;MKIVFKNISILLLVFVLNFNFLFSNGYSPKAAALSEAQKRALDVGAPYIDTQSGPAACSSGGGLGDELDGHILPATSGGTGLEQHLPVGGPEGDGGSISRHYELTNVPLEAQNGFAGTGGSGGGGAGALPTNVPEEEQWYINMRWRYVDWAWSGQSQSVDRPEEDIAFYQNHPRVLVSNPRTNKSVVTAVIESGPAPWTGTNDQGGSNPPDYWRGFIDGTPPEYTGRVSGLSPEAFLELEAAIKTPDSGDILHYAWADQDAPLGPTEYVDLSGASGSCSSSTANYIDFISFSGSEIDPTAIVLHWTAGNHNSVADFVQGIEGRPGNCCSVQLYADEEGGMYKLVEPLNTLTAHACGVNSRTIGIEIESINGFPNDVSKHEEKLLNSPEQFDSVVNTVVDLSRRFDIPLVNEPEALIGVVGHYQTDPLHCPSPVGKADPGETYLQAVLEEAQRRSGE
;
A
#
# COMPACT_ATOMS: atom_id res chain seq x y z
N MET A 1 45.73 -71.25 -31.69
CA MET A 1 45.95 -71.72 -30.29
C MET A 1 45.12 -70.83 -29.37
N LYS A 2 44.20 -71.47 -28.62
CA LYS A 2 43.37 -70.98 -27.48
C LYS A 2 42.38 -69.81 -27.70
N ILE A 3 41.12 -70.23 -27.81
CA ILE A 3 39.90 -69.60 -27.25
C ILE A 3 40.04 -69.48 -25.72
N VAL A 4 39.56 -68.39 -25.09
CA VAL A 4 38.83 -68.42 -23.79
C VAL A 4 37.90 -67.19 -23.66
N PHE A 5 36.59 -67.45 -23.55
CA PHE A 5 35.54 -66.61 -22.94
C PHE A 5 35.54 -66.79 -21.40
N LYS A 6 35.13 -65.76 -20.63
CA LYS A 6 34.46 -65.86 -19.31
C LYS A 6 33.81 -64.49 -19.00
N ASN A 7 32.47 -64.34 -18.96
CA ASN A 7 31.48 -64.74 -17.93
C ASN A 7 31.76 -64.13 -16.54
N ILE A 8 30.82 -63.72 -15.67
CA ILE A 8 29.35 -63.52 -15.59
C ILE A 8 29.15 -62.93 -14.16
N SER A 9 28.13 -62.09 -13.97
CA SER A 9 27.33 -61.75 -12.77
C SER A 9 27.89 -61.89 -11.34
N ILE A 10 27.55 -60.94 -10.46
CA ILE A 10 26.90 -61.22 -9.16
C ILE A 10 26.12 -59.98 -8.67
N LEU A 11 24.85 -60.25 -8.44
CA LEU A 11 23.83 -59.49 -7.73
C LEU A 11 24.13 -59.57 -6.22
N LEU A 12 24.10 -58.46 -5.46
CA LEU A 12 23.87 -58.56 -4.01
C LEU A 12 22.96 -57.42 -3.54
N LEU A 13 21.82 -57.86 -3.01
CA LEU A 13 20.72 -57.12 -2.43
C LEU A 13 20.84 -57.31 -0.90
N VAL A 14 20.91 -56.23 -0.10
CA VAL A 14 20.57 -56.28 1.33
C VAL A 14 19.84 -54.99 1.72
N PHE A 15 18.55 -55.19 2.00
CA PHE A 15 17.63 -54.31 2.71
C PHE A 15 18.00 -54.21 4.20
N VAL A 16 17.94 -53.02 4.79
CA VAL A 16 17.43 -52.81 6.17
C VAL A 16 16.60 -51.52 6.20
N LEU A 17 15.33 -51.68 6.59
CA LEU A 17 14.32 -50.65 6.86
C LEU A 17 14.44 -50.13 8.30
N ASN A 18 14.09 -48.85 8.53
CA ASN A 18 13.14 -48.32 9.55
C ASN A 18 13.25 -46.78 9.59
N PHE A 19 12.29 -45.96 9.12
CA PHE A 19 10.93 -45.59 9.59
C PHE A 19 10.87 -44.38 10.55
N ASN A 20 9.96 -43.43 10.20
CA ASN A 20 9.43 -42.24 10.92
C ASN A 20 10.29 -40.95 10.89
N PHE A 21 9.78 -39.72 10.71
CA PHE A 21 8.41 -39.16 10.63
C PHE A 21 8.50 -37.71 10.07
N LEU A 22 7.47 -37.29 9.31
CA LEU A 22 6.88 -35.94 9.13
C LEU A 22 7.69 -34.67 9.49
N PHE A 23 7.77 -33.72 8.54
CA PHE A 23 7.27 -32.34 8.70
C PHE A 23 6.97 -31.67 7.33
N SER A 24 5.73 -31.18 7.21
CA SER A 24 5.15 -30.14 6.34
C SER A 24 5.78 -29.82 4.97
N ASN A 25 5.03 -30.14 3.90
CA ASN A 25 5.07 -29.38 2.66
C ASN A 25 4.43 -28.01 2.92
N GLY A 26 5.22 -27.01 3.30
CA GLY A 26 4.83 -25.61 3.20
C GLY A 26 4.86 -25.22 1.73
N TYR A 27 3.68 -25.12 1.11
CA TYR A 27 3.53 -24.59 -0.24
C TYR A 27 3.66 -23.06 -0.13
N SER A 28 4.83 -22.52 -0.48
CA SER A 28 5.01 -21.09 -0.68
C SER A 28 4.68 -20.79 -2.15
N PRO A 29 3.64 -20.00 -2.46
CA PRO A 29 3.37 -19.62 -3.84
C PRO A 29 4.53 -18.73 -4.33
N LYS A 30 5.27 -19.24 -5.33
CA LYS A 30 6.24 -18.43 -6.07
C LYS A 30 5.49 -17.71 -7.17
N ALA A 31 5.40 -16.38 -7.10
CA ALA A 31 4.87 -15.57 -8.19
C ALA A 31 5.59 -15.92 -9.51
N ALA A 32 4.85 -16.46 -10.49
CA ALA A 32 5.33 -16.65 -11.85
C ALA A 32 5.41 -15.28 -12.56
N ALA A 33 6.49 -15.04 -13.31
CA ALA A 33 6.65 -13.80 -14.07
C ALA A 33 5.60 -13.72 -15.20
N LEU A 34 4.95 -12.57 -15.34
CA LEU A 34 3.91 -12.33 -16.35
C LEU A 34 4.52 -12.19 -17.76
N SER A 35 3.74 -12.55 -18.77
CA SER A 35 4.04 -12.35 -20.19
C SER A 35 3.92 -10.88 -20.61
N GLU A 36 4.62 -10.45 -21.67
CA GLU A 36 4.56 -9.07 -22.20
C GLU A 36 3.14 -8.59 -22.58
N ALA A 37 2.23 -9.53 -22.86
CA ALA A 37 0.81 -9.28 -23.05
C ALA A 37 0.12 -8.85 -21.75
N GLN A 38 0.37 -9.59 -20.67
CA GLN A 38 -0.12 -9.27 -19.32
C GLN A 38 0.44 -7.93 -18.83
N LYS A 39 1.64 -7.54 -19.29
CA LYS A 39 2.25 -6.22 -19.04
C LYS A 39 1.62 -5.10 -19.89
N ARG A 40 1.27 -5.34 -21.16
CA ARG A 40 0.69 -4.29 -22.02
C ARG A 40 -0.75 -3.88 -21.66
N ALA A 41 -1.53 -4.79 -21.06
CA ALA A 41 -2.88 -4.54 -20.59
C ALA A 41 -3.01 -3.54 -19.41
N LEU A 42 -1.90 -2.96 -18.94
CA LEU A 42 -1.79 -2.35 -17.61
C LEU A 42 -1.35 -0.86 -17.58
N ASP A 43 -1.28 -0.14 -18.72
CA ASP A 43 -0.92 1.28 -18.71
C ASP A 43 -2.06 2.17 -18.16
N VAL A 44 -1.80 2.93 -17.09
CA VAL A 44 -2.74 3.85 -16.45
C VAL A 44 -2.56 5.25 -16.99
N GLY A 45 -3.66 5.89 -17.41
CA GLY A 45 -3.66 7.28 -17.84
C GLY A 45 -3.10 8.25 -16.80
N ALA A 46 -1.84 8.64 -16.99
CA ALA A 46 -1.25 9.94 -16.64
C ALA A 46 -0.24 10.31 -17.75
N PRO A 47 -0.13 11.59 -18.17
CA PRO A 47 0.68 11.95 -19.33
C PRO A 47 2.19 11.85 -19.08
N TYR A 48 2.88 11.20 -20.03
CA TYR A 48 4.33 11.23 -20.22
C TYR A 48 4.83 12.68 -20.41
N ILE A 49 5.71 13.16 -19.51
CA ILE A 49 6.53 14.36 -19.72
C ILE A 49 7.95 13.88 -20.02
N ASP A 50 8.33 13.99 -21.30
CA ASP A 50 9.71 13.83 -21.77
C ASP A 50 10.53 15.07 -21.41
N THR A 51 11.56 14.90 -20.59
CA THR A 51 12.78 15.68 -20.76
C THR A 51 14.02 14.82 -20.55
N GLN A 52 14.51 14.23 -21.64
CA GLN A 52 15.90 13.80 -21.78
C GLN A 52 16.90 14.98 -21.58
N SER A 53 17.87 14.79 -20.67
CA SER A 53 19.32 14.98 -20.92
C SER A 53 20.12 14.52 -19.68
N GLY A 54 20.93 13.46 -19.85
CA GLY A 54 21.55 12.64 -18.77
C GLY A 54 22.76 13.23 -18.00
N PRO A 55 23.75 12.44 -17.49
CA PRO A 55 24.10 11.04 -17.84
C PRO A 55 24.31 10.04 -16.67
N ALA A 56 24.17 8.76 -17.03
CA ALA A 56 24.97 7.59 -16.63
C ALA A 56 24.94 7.03 -15.18
N ALA A 57 24.14 5.96 -15.06
CA ALA A 57 24.53 4.61 -14.62
C ALA A 57 24.75 4.33 -13.11
N CYS A 58 23.70 3.77 -12.49
CA CYS A 58 23.81 2.53 -11.73
C CYS A 58 22.85 1.51 -12.35
N SER A 59 23.41 0.55 -13.06
CA SER A 59 22.73 -0.64 -13.57
C SER A 59 22.88 -1.77 -12.56
N SER A 60 21.79 -2.16 -11.88
CA SER A 60 21.49 -3.57 -11.52
C SER A 60 20.24 -3.65 -10.63
N GLY A 61 19.18 -4.30 -11.15
CA GLY A 61 18.11 -5.06 -10.45
C GLY A 61 17.32 -4.31 -9.37
N GLY A 62 16.02 -4.06 -9.48
CA GLY A 62 14.95 -4.93 -9.97
C GLY A 62 14.05 -5.31 -8.79
N GLY A 63 12.87 -4.68 -8.70
CA GLY A 63 11.73 -5.03 -7.83
C GLY A 63 11.94 -4.71 -6.34
N LEU A 64 11.00 -4.10 -5.62
CA LEU A 64 9.58 -4.45 -5.57
C LEU A 64 8.82 -3.31 -4.86
N GLY A 65 7.68 -2.88 -5.42
CA GLY A 65 6.56 -2.49 -4.59
C GLY A 65 5.90 -1.12 -4.71
N ASP A 66 5.92 -0.39 -5.81
CA ASP A 66 4.80 0.52 -6.17
C ASP A 66 4.16 0.15 -7.52
N GLU A 67 4.68 -0.90 -8.13
CA GLU A 67 4.27 -1.43 -9.41
C GLU A 67 4.46 -2.95 -9.44
N LEU A 68 3.50 -3.66 -10.03
CA LEU A 68 3.74 -4.99 -10.55
C LEU A 68 4.02 -4.84 -12.05
N ASP A 69 5.26 -5.09 -12.45
CA ASP A 69 5.70 -5.04 -13.85
C ASP A 69 5.52 -3.69 -14.58
N GLY A 70 5.57 -2.55 -13.87
CA GLY A 70 5.44 -1.21 -14.48
C GLY A 70 4.08 -0.54 -14.28
N HIS A 71 3.25 -1.07 -13.38
CA HIS A 71 1.83 -0.72 -13.33
C HIS A 71 1.27 -0.56 -11.91
N ILE A 72 0.59 0.58 -11.71
CA ILE A 72 -0.13 0.95 -10.50
C ILE A 72 -1.55 0.38 -10.59
N LEU A 73 -1.84 -0.66 -9.82
CA LEU A 73 -3.22 -0.93 -9.41
C LEU A 73 -3.60 0.13 -8.36
N PRO A 74 -4.87 0.55 -8.23
CA PRO A 74 -5.26 1.44 -7.15
C PRO A 74 -4.85 0.81 -5.82
N ALA A 75 -3.79 1.32 -5.20
CA ALA A 75 -3.22 0.81 -3.95
C ALA A 75 -4.24 0.86 -2.80
N THR A 76 -5.29 1.66 -2.96
CA THR A 76 -6.52 1.64 -2.18
C THR A 76 -7.71 1.58 -3.14
N SER A 77 -8.33 0.41 -3.22
CA SER A 77 -9.59 0.23 -3.92
C SER A 77 -10.73 0.65 -2.99
N GLY A 78 -11.59 1.57 -3.42
CA GLY A 78 -12.81 1.89 -2.68
C GLY A 78 -13.65 0.65 -2.39
N GLY A 79 -14.45 0.73 -1.33
CA GLY A 79 -15.02 -0.44 -0.65
C GLY A 79 -15.91 -1.33 -1.50
N THR A 80 -16.21 -2.50 -0.95
CA THR A 80 -16.97 -3.57 -1.60
C THR A 80 -18.46 -3.23 -1.81
N GLY A 81 -19.01 -3.48 -3.00
CA GLY A 81 -20.43 -3.78 -3.21
C GLY A 81 -21.21 -3.03 -4.31
N LEU A 82 -22.44 -3.51 -4.56
CA LEU A 82 -23.57 -3.06 -5.41
C LEU A 82 -23.68 -3.57 -6.86
N GLU A 83 -22.73 -4.30 -7.41
CA GLU A 83 -22.98 -5.03 -8.68
C GLU A 83 -22.41 -6.44 -8.65
N GLN A 84 -23.12 -7.37 -9.28
CA GLN A 84 -23.01 -8.80 -8.97
C GLN A 84 -22.84 -9.65 -10.22
N HIS A 85 -21.93 -10.62 -10.11
CA HIS A 85 -22.00 -11.84 -10.89
C HIS A 85 -22.85 -12.84 -10.10
N LEU A 86 -24.04 -13.18 -10.59
CA LEU A 86 -24.84 -14.24 -9.96
C LEU A 86 -24.36 -15.60 -10.50
N PRO A 87 -23.88 -16.51 -9.63
CA PRO A 87 -23.36 -17.80 -10.06
C PRO A 87 -24.47 -18.61 -10.75
N VAL A 88 -24.16 -19.20 -11.91
CA VAL A 88 -25.09 -19.99 -12.71
C VAL A 88 -25.23 -21.43 -12.16
N GLY A 89 -24.30 -21.90 -11.32
CA GLY A 89 -24.46 -23.18 -10.63
C GLY A 89 -23.37 -23.51 -9.60
N GLY A 90 -23.72 -23.45 -8.31
CA GLY A 90 -22.89 -23.93 -7.19
C GLY A 90 -23.12 -25.41 -6.82
N PRO A 91 -22.16 -26.07 -6.15
CA PRO A 91 -22.22 -27.49 -5.76
C PRO A 91 -23.25 -27.82 -4.67
N GLU A 92 -23.77 -26.82 -3.94
CA GLU A 92 -24.94 -26.96 -3.07
C GLU A 92 -26.18 -26.81 -3.95
N GLY A 93 -26.84 -27.91 -4.36
CA GLY A 93 -27.95 -27.98 -5.34
C GLY A 93 -29.21 -27.12 -5.10
N ASP A 94 -29.10 -26.12 -4.25
CA ASP A 94 -29.98 -25.00 -3.94
C ASP A 94 -29.46 -23.66 -4.49
N GLY A 95 -28.30 -23.67 -5.18
CA GLY A 95 -27.78 -22.60 -6.03
C GLY A 95 -27.94 -21.24 -5.38
N GLY A 96 -27.15 -20.98 -4.32
CA GLY A 96 -27.05 -19.70 -3.59
C GLY A 96 -28.11 -18.69 -4.00
N SER A 97 -29.34 -18.85 -3.50
CA SER A 97 -30.48 -18.12 -4.07
C SER A 97 -30.18 -16.62 -4.14
N ILE A 98 -30.62 -15.97 -5.22
CA ILE A 98 -30.55 -14.52 -5.43
C ILE A 98 -30.86 -13.75 -4.13
N SER A 99 -31.87 -14.21 -3.40
CA SER A 99 -32.27 -13.66 -2.09
C SER A 99 -31.19 -13.75 -1.02
N ARG A 100 -30.47 -14.88 -0.89
CA ARG A 100 -29.36 -15.06 0.06
C ARG A 100 -28.18 -14.15 -0.30
N HIS A 101 -27.89 -14.02 -1.59
CA HIS A 101 -26.84 -13.12 -2.05
C HIS A 101 -27.19 -11.66 -1.69
N TYR A 102 -28.42 -11.20 -1.97
CA TYR A 102 -28.87 -9.85 -1.60
C TYR A 102 -28.93 -9.62 -0.08
N GLU A 103 -29.31 -10.64 0.69
CA GLU A 103 -29.33 -10.58 2.16
C GLU A 103 -27.93 -10.36 2.74
N LEU A 104 -26.93 -11.08 2.24
CA LEU A 104 -25.55 -10.98 2.74
C LEU A 104 -24.84 -9.71 2.26
N THR A 105 -25.15 -9.23 1.06
CA THR A 105 -24.43 -8.11 0.42
C THR A 105 -25.15 -6.76 0.56
N ASN A 106 -26.33 -6.73 1.21
CA ASN A 106 -27.14 -5.53 1.48
C ASN A 106 -27.31 -4.62 0.24
N VAL A 107 -27.57 -5.23 -0.93
CA VAL A 107 -27.67 -4.50 -2.20
C VAL A 107 -29.02 -3.76 -2.31
N PRO A 108 -29.04 -2.43 -2.50
CA PRO A 108 -30.26 -1.65 -2.73
C PRO A 108 -31.06 -2.21 -3.90
N LEU A 109 -32.38 -2.14 -3.80
CA LEU A 109 -33.30 -2.71 -4.78
C LEU A 109 -33.02 -2.23 -6.21
N GLU A 110 -32.56 -0.98 -6.37
CA GLU A 110 -32.20 -0.36 -7.64
C GLU A 110 -30.92 -0.90 -8.29
N ALA A 111 -30.12 -1.70 -7.58
CA ALA A 111 -28.86 -2.27 -8.04
C ALA A 111 -28.90 -3.81 -8.18
N GLN A 112 -30.09 -4.41 -8.01
CA GLN A 112 -30.34 -5.84 -8.13
C GLN A 112 -30.53 -6.25 -9.61
N ASN A 113 -29.42 -6.38 -10.36
CA ASN A 113 -29.42 -6.38 -11.84
C ASN A 113 -29.45 -7.76 -12.55
N GLY A 114 -29.69 -8.87 -11.84
CA GLY A 114 -29.91 -10.19 -12.46
C GLY A 114 -28.65 -10.92 -12.98
N PHE A 115 -28.82 -12.09 -13.61
CA PHE A 115 -27.73 -13.06 -13.86
C PHE A 115 -26.69 -12.63 -14.89
N ALA A 116 -25.45 -13.10 -14.68
CA ALA A 116 -24.46 -13.31 -15.71
C ALA A 116 -25.06 -14.14 -16.86
N GLY A 117 -25.01 -13.62 -18.10
CA GLY A 117 -25.49 -14.34 -19.29
C GLY A 117 -26.96 -14.10 -19.67
N THR A 118 -27.77 -13.41 -18.86
CA THR A 118 -29.12 -12.98 -19.26
C THR A 118 -29.18 -11.50 -19.65
N GLY A 119 -28.18 -11.00 -20.38
CA GLY A 119 -28.21 -9.69 -21.06
C GLY A 119 -28.62 -8.48 -20.21
N GLY A 120 -28.39 -8.54 -18.88
CA GLY A 120 -29.02 -7.64 -17.90
C GLY A 120 -28.10 -6.78 -17.05
N SER A 121 -26.79 -7.05 -16.96
CA SER A 121 -25.85 -6.11 -16.32
C SER A 121 -25.54 -4.95 -17.27
N GLY A 122 -25.54 -3.73 -16.73
CA GLY A 122 -25.72 -2.47 -17.45
C GLY A 122 -24.71 -2.20 -18.57
N GLY A 123 -25.22 -1.64 -19.66
CA GLY A 123 -24.43 -1.18 -20.81
C GLY A 123 -24.13 -2.32 -21.79
N GLY A 124 -24.99 -2.47 -22.81
CA GLY A 124 -24.85 -3.50 -23.82
C GLY A 124 -23.47 -3.51 -24.48
N GLY A 125 -22.68 -4.55 -24.24
CA GLY A 125 -21.44 -4.80 -24.99
C GLY A 125 -20.43 -5.73 -24.30
N ALA A 126 -20.36 -5.74 -22.97
CA ALA A 126 -19.35 -6.47 -22.21
C ALA A 126 -20.02 -7.53 -21.32
N GLY A 127 -20.61 -8.56 -21.93
CA GLY A 127 -21.36 -9.59 -21.21
C GLY A 127 -20.46 -10.42 -20.28
N ALA A 128 -21.05 -10.95 -19.21
CA ALA A 128 -20.40 -11.92 -18.33
C ALA A 128 -19.73 -13.05 -19.14
N LEU A 129 -18.52 -13.42 -18.73
CA LEU A 129 -17.80 -14.51 -19.37
C LEU A 129 -18.55 -15.81 -19.07
N PRO A 130 -18.75 -16.70 -20.05
CA PRO A 130 -19.42 -17.97 -19.82
C PRO A 130 -18.58 -18.83 -18.86
N THR A 131 -18.99 -18.87 -17.59
CA THR A 131 -18.38 -19.67 -16.54
C THR A 131 -18.93 -21.09 -16.63
N ASN A 132 -18.16 -22.02 -17.21
CA ASN A 132 -18.43 -23.45 -17.10
C ASN A 132 -17.78 -24.07 -15.85
N VAL A 133 -17.26 -23.24 -14.93
CA VAL A 133 -16.40 -23.66 -13.82
C VAL A 133 -17.03 -23.21 -12.49
N PRO A 134 -17.80 -24.09 -11.81
CA PRO A 134 -18.45 -23.81 -10.52
C PRO A 134 -17.51 -23.30 -9.42
N GLU A 135 -16.23 -23.64 -9.50
CA GLU A 135 -15.21 -23.21 -8.52
C GLU A 135 -14.87 -21.72 -8.64
N GLU A 136 -14.85 -21.17 -9.86
CA GLU A 136 -14.57 -19.75 -10.09
C GLU A 136 -15.74 -18.88 -9.63
N GLU A 137 -16.96 -19.38 -9.81
CA GLU A 137 -18.19 -18.76 -9.30
C GLU A 137 -18.27 -18.74 -7.76
N GLN A 138 -17.55 -19.62 -7.07
CA GLN A 138 -17.48 -19.61 -5.61
C GLN A 138 -16.53 -18.52 -5.11
N TRP A 139 -15.44 -18.25 -5.82
CA TRP A 139 -14.38 -17.34 -5.39
C TRP A 139 -14.11 -16.30 -6.48
N TYR A 140 -15.08 -15.42 -6.71
CA TYR A 140 -14.96 -14.42 -7.76
C TYR A 140 -14.75 -13.01 -7.24
N ILE A 141 -14.20 -12.20 -8.14
CA ILE A 141 -14.19 -10.75 -8.07
C ILE A 141 -14.73 -10.17 -9.39
N ASN A 142 -15.51 -9.12 -9.28
CA ASN A 142 -15.87 -8.26 -10.40
C ASN A 142 -14.92 -7.06 -10.37
N MET A 143 -14.28 -6.76 -11.51
CA MET A 143 -13.40 -5.61 -11.65
C MET A 143 -13.57 -4.97 -13.03
N ARG A 144 -13.35 -3.66 -13.15
CA ARG A 144 -13.47 -2.99 -14.44
C ARG A 144 -12.40 -3.51 -15.39
N TRP A 145 -12.83 -3.95 -16.56
CA TRP A 145 -11.92 -4.41 -17.61
C TRP A 145 -11.17 -3.24 -18.22
N ARG A 146 -9.85 -3.42 -18.40
CA ARG A 146 -8.97 -2.43 -19.03
C ARG A 146 -9.06 -2.40 -20.54
N TYR A 147 -9.54 -3.47 -21.16
CA TYR A 147 -9.75 -3.50 -22.61
C TYR A 147 -11.05 -2.81 -23.05
N VAL A 148 -11.70 -2.08 -22.14
CA VAL A 148 -12.96 -1.36 -22.36
C VAL A 148 -12.78 0.07 -21.87
N ASP A 149 -13.18 1.05 -22.69
CA ASP A 149 -13.27 2.42 -22.22
C ASP A 149 -14.63 2.62 -21.55
N TRP A 150 -14.61 3.27 -20.38
CA TRP A 150 -15.78 3.50 -19.56
C TRP A 150 -16.18 4.96 -19.62
N ALA A 151 -17.42 5.22 -19.98
CA ALA A 151 -18.06 6.50 -19.73
C ALA A 151 -18.75 6.43 -18.37
N TRP A 152 -18.44 7.37 -17.48
CA TRP A 152 -18.96 7.35 -16.11
C TRP A 152 -20.44 7.71 -16.01
N SER A 153 -21.04 8.07 -17.14
CA SER A 153 -22.50 8.12 -17.34
C SER A 153 -23.15 6.74 -17.49
N GLY A 154 -22.36 5.67 -17.45
CA GLY A 154 -22.83 4.29 -17.51
C GLY A 154 -22.86 3.65 -18.88
N GLN A 155 -22.03 4.14 -19.79
CA GLN A 155 -21.83 3.51 -21.08
C GLN A 155 -20.42 2.92 -21.13
N SER A 156 -20.25 1.88 -21.95
CA SER A 156 -18.95 1.32 -22.28
C SER A 156 -18.81 1.26 -23.80
N GLN A 157 -17.57 1.33 -24.28
CA GLN A 157 -17.28 1.08 -25.68
C GLN A 157 -16.12 0.10 -25.80
N SER A 158 -16.26 -0.85 -26.74
CA SER A 158 -15.13 -1.66 -27.17
C SER A 158 -14.11 -0.75 -27.84
N VAL A 159 -12.89 -0.81 -27.34
CA VAL A 159 -11.73 -0.15 -27.95
C VAL A 159 -10.88 -1.20 -28.65
N ASP A 160 -10.21 -0.78 -29.72
CA ASP A 160 -9.25 -1.64 -30.43
C ASP A 160 -8.03 -1.81 -29.52
N ARG A 161 -8.02 -2.89 -28.75
CA ARG A 161 -6.97 -3.26 -27.81
C ARG A 161 -6.25 -4.49 -28.34
N PRO A 162 -4.96 -4.67 -28.02
CA PRO A 162 -4.25 -5.90 -28.33
C PRO A 162 -5.08 -7.14 -27.97
N GLU A 163 -5.13 -8.12 -28.88
CA GLU A 163 -5.90 -9.36 -28.70
C GLU A 163 -5.50 -10.09 -27.41
N GLU A 164 -4.24 -9.94 -27.04
CA GLU A 164 -3.64 -10.48 -25.83
C GLU A 164 -4.20 -9.89 -24.53
N ASP A 165 -4.62 -8.62 -24.52
CA ASP A 165 -5.27 -7.97 -23.37
C ASP A 165 -6.68 -8.51 -23.19
N ILE A 166 -7.41 -8.66 -24.29
CA ILE A 166 -8.75 -9.25 -24.30
C ILE A 166 -8.67 -10.71 -23.82
N ALA A 167 -7.70 -11.47 -24.34
CA ALA A 167 -7.48 -12.86 -23.97
C ALA A 167 -7.12 -13.03 -22.50
N PHE A 168 -6.34 -12.10 -21.90
CA PHE A 168 -6.00 -12.16 -20.48
C PHE A 168 -7.26 -12.17 -19.61
N TYR A 169 -8.17 -11.21 -19.81
CA TYR A 169 -9.41 -11.15 -19.04
C TYR A 169 -10.37 -12.30 -19.37
N GLN A 170 -10.40 -12.77 -20.61
CA GLN A 170 -11.17 -13.96 -21.00
C GLN A 170 -10.69 -15.26 -20.32
N ASN A 171 -9.46 -15.28 -19.80
CA ASN A 171 -8.87 -16.41 -19.07
C ASN A 171 -9.04 -16.30 -17.55
N HIS A 172 -9.92 -15.44 -17.06
CA HIS A 172 -10.28 -15.31 -15.63
C HIS A 172 -9.09 -15.14 -14.68
N PRO A 173 -8.34 -14.03 -14.83
CA PRO A 173 -7.09 -13.86 -14.11
C PRO A 173 -7.32 -13.83 -12.59
N ARG A 174 -6.29 -14.28 -11.85
CA ARG A 174 -6.34 -14.50 -10.41
C ARG A 174 -5.89 -13.27 -9.63
N VAL A 175 -6.68 -12.86 -8.65
CA VAL A 175 -6.45 -11.70 -7.78
C VAL A 175 -6.43 -12.14 -6.33
N LEU A 176 -5.35 -11.85 -5.61
CA LEU A 176 -5.28 -11.93 -4.16
C LEU A 176 -5.99 -10.72 -3.55
N VAL A 177 -6.94 -10.98 -2.66
CA VAL A 177 -7.67 -9.97 -1.90
C VAL A 177 -7.35 -10.17 -0.43
N SER A 178 -6.96 -9.11 0.28
CA SER A 178 -6.59 -9.17 1.70
C SER A 178 -7.38 -8.15 2.51
N ASN A 179 -7.76 -8.53 3.73
CA ASN A 179 -8.37 -7.65 4.72
C ASN A 179 -7.36 -7.38 5.85
N PRO A 180 -6.74 -6.19 5.90
CA PRO A 180 -5.74 -5.85 6.92
C PRO A 180 -6.30 -5.87 8.35
N ARG A 181 -7.60 -5.60 8.53
CA ARG A 181 -8.22 -5.61 9.87
C ARG A 181 -8.27 -7.01 10.46
N THR A 182 -8.51 -8.02 9.62
CA THR A 182 -8.74 -9.40 10.07
C THR A 182 -7.53 -10.30 9.83
N ASN A 183 -6.50 -9.80 9.13
CA ASN A 183 -5.36 -10.58 8.65
C ASN A 183 -5.82 -11.82 7.88
N LYS A 184 -6.80 -11.65 6.98
CA LYS A 184 -7.30 -12.73 6.13
C LYS A 184 -7.12 -12.38 4.67
N SER A 185 -6.96 -13.42 3.84
CA SER A 185 -6.80 -13.25 2.40
C SER A 185 -7.35 -14.42 1.60
N VAL A 186 -7.82 -14.11 0.39
CA VAL A 186 -8.42 -15.07 -0.56
C VAL A 186 -7.88 -14.83 -1.96
N VAL A 187 -7.70 -15.89 -2.75
CA VAL A 187 -7.47 -15.78 -4.20
C VAL A 187 -8.81 -15.90 -4.90
N THR A 188 -9.09 -14.94 -5.78
CA THR A 188 -10.34 -14.83 -6.53
C THR A 188 -10.10 -14.82 -8.04
N ALA A 189 -11.11 -15.22 -8.80
CA ALA A 189 -11.14 -15.15 -10.27
C ALA A 189 -11.85 -13.88 -10.74
N VAL A 190 -11.26 -13.16 -11.69
CA VAL A 190 -11.93 -12.05 -12.36
C VAL A 190 -12.85 -12.61 -13.44
N ILE A 191 -14.17 -12.59 -13.21
CA ILE A 191 -15.13 -13.26 -14.13
C ILE A 191 -16.11 -12.31 -14.80
N GLU A 192 -16.29 -11.10 -14.27
CA GLU A 192 -17.18 -10.10 -14.85
C GLU A 192 -16.63 -8.68 -14.69
N SER A 193 -16.99 -7.82 -15.64
CA SER A 193 -16.72 -6.40 -15.54
C SER A 193 -17.63 -5.76 -14.50
N GLY A 194 -17.06 -4.98 -13.58
CA GLY A 194 -17.84 -4.20 -12.63
C GLY A 194 -16.96 -3.56 -11.56
N PRO A 195 -17.55 -2.83 -10.59
CA PRO A 195 -18.92 -2.37 -10.58
C PRO A 195 -19.11 -1.21 -11.58
N ALA A 196 -20.35 -0.89 -11.87
CA ALA A 196 -20.70 0.15 -12.82
C ALA A 196 -20.04 1.46 -12.44
N PRO A 197 -19.58 2.24 -13.44
CA PRO A 197 -18.90 3.51 -13.20
C PRO A 197 -19.67 4.47 -12.28
N TRP A 198 -21.00 4.51 -12.36
CA TRP A 198 -21.80 5.44 -11.53
C TRP A 198 -21.94 5.00 -10.07
N THR A 199 -21.51 3.79 -9.70
CA THR A 199 -21.51 3.36 -8.30
C THR A 199 -20.44 4.16 -7.54
N GLY A 200 -20.77 4.85 -6.45
CA GLY A 200 -19.77 5.55 -5.62
C GLY A 200 -19.22 6.89 -6.14
N THR A 201 -19.89 7.55 -7.10
CA THR A 201 -19.49 8.90 -7.55
C THR A 201 -19.91 10.03 -6.60
N ASN A 202 -20.51 9.74 -5.42
CA ASN A 202 -20.67 10.68 -4.29
C ASN A 202 -21.22 9.99 -3.03
N ASP A 203 -20.92 10.57 -1.87
CA ASP A 203 -21.46 10.19 -0.55
C ASP A 203 -22.94 10.61 -0.34
N GLN A 204 -23.61 11.14 -1.37
CA GLN A 204 -24.95 11.75 -1.26
C GLN A 204 -25.99 11.30 -2.32
N GLY A 205 -25.72 10.23 -3.08
CA GLY A 205 -26.74 9.64 -3.97
C GLY A 205 -27.17 10.51 -5.16
N GLY A 206 -26.29 11.38 -5.65
CA GLY A 206 -26.53 12.20 -6.84
C GLY A 206 -26.02 11.53 -8.12
N SER A 207 -26.84 11.46 -9.16
CA SER A 207 -26.59 10.68 -10.39
C SER A 207 -25.57 11.27 -11.39
N ASN A 208 -24.81 12.30 -11.02
CA ASN A 208 -24.02 13.05 -12.00
C ASN A 208 -22.54 13.07 -11.62
N PRO A 209 -21.70 12.21 -12.24
CA PRO A 209 -20.26 12.41 -12.19
C PRO A 209 -19.90 13.76 -12.83
N PRO A 210 -18.72 14.33 -12.51
CA PRO A 210 -18.21 15.51 -13.19
C PRO A 210 -18.32 15.37 -14.71
N ASP A 211 -18.63 16.45 -15.42
CA ASP A 211 -18.90 16.39 -16.87
C ASP A 211 -17.73 15.79 -17.66
N TYR A 212 -16.49 15.95 -17.18
CA TYR A 212 -15.30 15.38 -17.80
C TYR A 212 -15.17 13.85 -17.63
N TRP A 213 -15.88 13.23 -16.67
CA TRP A 213 -15.96 11.77 -16.53
C TRP A 213 -17.03 11.16 -17.43
N ARG A 214 -17.94 11.95 -18.01
CA ARG A 214 -19.01 11.44 -18.88
C ARG A 214 -18.51 11.00 -20.26
N GLY A 215 -17.29 11.38 -20.63
CA GLY A 215 -16.61 10.84 -21.81
C GLY A 215 -16.08 9.43 -21.57
N PHE A 216 -15.89 8.67 -22.64
CA PHE A 216 -15.18 7.39 -22.57
C PHE A 216 -13.73 7.61 -22.17
N ILE A 217 -13.31 6.97 -21.09
CA ILE A 217 -11.95 7.04 -20.58
C ILE A 217 -11.42 5.64 -20.29
N ASP A 218 -10.12 5.48 -20.46
CA ASP A 218 -9.42 4.27 -20.07
C ASP A 218 -9.33 4.19 -18.53
N GLY A 219 -9.85 3.11 -17.96
CA GLY A 219 -9.71 2.82 -16.54
C GLY A 219 -10.53 3.73 -15.62
N THR A 220 -10.01 3.91 -14.41
CA THR A 220 -10.67 4.65 -13.32
C THR A 220 -10.00 6.01 -13.12
N PRO A 221 -10.75 7.14 -13.10
CA PRO A 221 -10.20 8.46 -12.84
C PRO A 221 -9.45 8.49 -11.52
N PRO A 222 -8.33 9.22 -11.42
CA PRO A 222 -7.59 9.36 -10.16
C PRO A 222 -8.42 9.94 -9.01
N GLU A 223 -9.41 10.79 -9.30
CA GLU A 223 -10.25 11.41 -8.27
C GLU A 223 -11.49 10.58 -7.93
N TYR A 224 -11.63 9.37 -8.50
CA TYR A 224 -12.72 8.46 -8.18
C TYR A 224 -12.51 7.79 -6.82
N THR A 225 -13.34 8.16 -5.86
CA THR A 225 -13.33 7.61 -4.49
C THR A 225 -14.37 6.51 -4.27
N GLY A 226 -15.10 6.15 -5.34
CA GLY A 226 -16.13 5.14 -5.32
C GLY A 226 -15.59 3.71 -5.33
N ARG A 227 -16.48 2.77 -5.62
CA ARG A 227 -16.20 1.33 -5.52
C ARG A 227 -15.53 0.83 -6.79
N VAL A 228 -14.48 0.01 -6.67
CA VAL A 228 -13.75 -0.49 -7.85
C VAL A 228 -13.83 -2.00 -8.02
N SER A 229 -14.47 -2.72 -7.09
CA SER A 229 -14.68 -4.16 -7.18
C SER A 229 -15.90 -4.70 -6.42
N GLY A 230 -16.31 -5.93 -6.73
CA GLY A 230 -17.32 -6.71 -6.00
C GLY A 230 -16.82 -8.14 -5.75
N LEU A 231 -17.17 -8.75 -4.61
CA LEU A 231 -16.71 -10.09 -4.20
C LEU A 231 -17.87 -11.09 -4.15
N SER A 232 -17.57 -12.38 -4.33
CA SER A 232 -18.51 -13.45 -4.02
C SER A 232 -18.89 -13.47 -2.53
N PRO A 233 -20.09 -13.97 -2.14
CA PRO A 233 -20.46 -14.10 -0.75
C PRO A 233 -19.46 -14.93 0.07
N GLU A 234 -18.92 -15.99 -0.51
CA GLU A 234 -17.92 -16.86 0.12
C GLU A 234 -16.61 -16.11 0.37
N ALA A 235 -16.09 -15.38 -0.64
CA ALA A 235 -14.91 -14.53 -0.48
C ALA A 235 -15.12 -13.47 0.61
N PHE A 236 -16.30 -12.87 0.63
CA PHE A 236 -16.67 -11.84 1.59
C PHE A 236 -16.72 -12.38 3.04
N LEU A 237 -17.38 -13.52 3.23
CA LEU A 237 -17.46 -14.20 4.52
C LEU A 237 -16.09 -14.67 5.00
N GLU A 238 -15.28 -15.23 4.10
CA GLU A 238 -13.94 -15.71 4.43
C GLU A 238 -13.06 -14.56 4.93
N LEU A 239 -13.05 -13.44 4.23
CA LEU A 239 -12.30 -12.23 4.59
C LEU A 239 -12.80 -11.56 5.89
N GLU A 240 -13.95 -11.97 6.41
CA GLU A 240 -14.67 -11.27 7.47
C GLU A 240 -14.84 -9.77 7.16
N ALA A 241 -15.05 -9.45 5.88
CA ALA A 241 -15.11 -8.07 5.42
C ALA A 241 -16.39 -7.37 5.91
N ALA A 242 -16.31 -6.09 6.22
CA ALA A 242 -17.47 -5.22 6.42
C ALA A 242 -17.79 -4.46 5.12
N ILE A 243 -19.07 -4.42 4.74
CA ILE A 243 -19.50 -3.74 3.49
C ILE A 243 -19.37 -2.25 3.70
N LYS A 244 -18.67 -1.57 2.79
CA LYS A 244 -18.65 -0.11 2.77
C LYS A 244 -20.00 0.37 2.22
N THR A 245 -20.95 0.61 3.12
CA THR A 245 -21.84 1.77 2.92
C THR A 245 -20.96 3.02 3.00
N PRO A 246 -21.34 4.17 2.41
CA PRO A 246 -20.46 5.34 2.25
C PRO A 246 -19.58 5.68 3.47
N ASP A 247 -20.05 5.37 4.69
CA ASP A 247 -19.41 5.77 5.93
C ASP A 247 -18.85 4.63 6.82
N SER A 248 -18.93 3.33 6.45
CA SER A 248 -18.67 2.25 7.44
C SER A 248 -18.28 0.86 6.91
N GLY A 249 -17.15 0.69 6.21
CA GLY A 249 -16.69 -0.64 5.77
C GLY A 249 -15.17 -0.83 5.79
N ASP A 250 -14.75 -2.06 5.54
CA ASP A 250 -13.32 -2.41 5.49
C ASP A 250 -12.67 -1.89 4.21
N ILE A 251 -11.41 -1.48 4.34
CA ILE A 251 -10.51 -1.25 3.22
C ILE A 251 -9.85 -2.59 2.90
N LEU A 252 -10.08 -3.10 1.70
CA LEU A 252 -9.43 -4.32 1.21
C LEU A 252 -8.25 -3.97 0.31
N HIS A 253 -7.21 -4.78 0.37
CA HIS A 253 -6.04 -4.69 -0.49
C HIS A 253 -6.16 -5.72 -1.61
N TYR A 254 -5.68 -5.36 -2.81
CA TYR A 254 -5.78 -6.21 -4.00
C TYR A 254 -4.40 -6.31 -4.65
N ALA A 255 -4.03 -7.52 -5.06
CA ALA A 255 -2.81 -7.79 -5.81
C ALA A 255 -3.09 -8.88 -6.85
N TRP A 256 -2.36 -8.92 -7.96
CA TRP A 256 -2.40 -10.09 -8.83
C TRP A 256 -1.82 -11.29 -8.08
N ALA A 257 -2.52 -12.41 -8.12
CA ALA A 257 -2.00 -13.66 -7.61
C ALA A 257 -1.11 -14.34 -8.66
N ASP A 258 -0.39 -15.38 -8.26
CA ASP A 258 0.08 -16.37 -9.23
C ASP A 258 -1.14 -16.88 -10.03
N GLN A 259 -1.05 -16.86 -11.36
CA GLN A 259 -2.19 -17.21 -12.21
C GLN A 259 -2.49 -18.72 -12.17
N ASP A 260 -1.56 -19.52 -11.62
CA ASP A 260 -1.77 -20.92 -11.29
C ASP A 260 -2.20 -21.15 -9.82
N ALA A 261 -2.38 -20.09 -9.03
CA ALA A 261 -2.81 -20.21 -7.64
C ALA A 261 -4.23 -20.82 -7.53
N PRO A 262 -4.46 -21.73 -6.56
CA PRO A 262 -5.79 -22.24 -6.30
C PRO A 262 -6.68 -21.11 -5.78
N LEU A 263 -7.96 -21.15 -6.16
CA LEU A 263 -8.96 -20.23 -5.65
C LEU A 263 -9.31 -20.54 -4.19
N GLY A 264 -9.72 -19.50 -3.46
CA GLY A 264 -10.20 -19.63 -2.09
C GLY A 264 -9.26 -19.08 -1.01
N PRO A 265 -9.46 -19.48 0.26
CA PRO A 265 -8.70 -18.95 1.39
C PRO A 265 -7.22 -19.27 1.26
N THR A 266 -6.41 -18.30 1.66
CA THR A 266 -4.95 -18.47 1.76
C THR A 266 -4.55 -18.44 3.23
N GLU A 267 -3.46 -19.12 3.58
CA GLU A 267 -2.75 -18.77 4.81
C GLU A 267 -2.32 -17.31 4.65
N TYR A 268 -2.66 -16.46 5.63
CA TYR A 268 -2.36 -15.03 5.56
C TYR A 268 -0.88 -14.84 5.25
N VAL A 269 -0.61 -14.41 4.03
CA VAL A 269 0.68 -13.86 3.67
C VAL A 269 0.60 -12.43 4.17
N ASP A 270 1.28 -12.17 5.28
CA ASP A 270 1.50 -10.81 5.70
C ASP A 270 2.21 -10.06 4.57
N LEU A 271 1.43 -9.28 3.82
CA LEU A 271 1.94 -8.49 2.71
C LEU A 271 2.82 -7.34 3.23
N SER A 272 2.85 -7.09 4.55
CA SER A 272 3.87 -6.23 5.16
C SER A 272 5.26 -6.89 5.24
N GLY A 273 5.33 -8.22 5.13
CA GLY A 273 6.57 -9.01 5.14
C GLY A 273 7.05 -9.49 3.77
N ALA A 274 6.23 -9.39 2.72
CA ALA A 274 6.65 -9.65 1.33
C ALA A 274 7.37 -8.41 0.76
N SER A 275 8.60 -8.20 1.23
CA SER A 275 9.52 -7.17 0.77
C SER A 275 9.76 -7.23 -0.75
N GLY A 276 9.01 -6.44 -1.51
CA GLY A 276 9.33 -5.02 -1.49
C GLY A 276 8.04 -4.23 -1.40
N SER A 277 8.03 -3.40 -0.36
CA SER A 277 7.07 -2.35 -0.19
C SER A 277 7.81 -1.09 -0.62
N CYS A 278 7.44 -0.50 -1.75
CA CYS A 278 7.29 0.95 -1.74
C CYS A 278 5.91 1.15 -1.11
N SER A 279 5.87 1.14 0.22
CA SER A 279 4.82 1.89 0.87
C SER A 279 4.94 3.30 0.29
N SER A 280 3.91 3.79 -0.39
CA SER A 280 3.62 5.22 -0.38
C SER A 280 3.40 5.59 1.08
N SER A 281 4.50 5.72 1.81
CA SER A 281 4.56 6.17 3.19
C SER A 281 4.31 7.67 3.20
N THR A 282 3.23 8.14 2.58
CA THR A 282 2.72 9.46 2.87
C THR A 282 2.36 9.43 4.34
N ALA A 283 3.16 10.08 5.15
CA ALA A 283 2.90 10.17 6.57
C ALA A 283 1.50 10.75 6.78
N ASN A 284 0.70 10.06 7.59
CA ASN A 284 -0.61 10.56 7.98
C ASN A 284 -0.40 11.66 9.00
N TYR A 285 -0.56 12.91 8.57
CA TYR A 285 -0.46 14.06 9.44
C TYR A 285 -1.80 14.41 10.08
N ILE A 286 -1.75 14.73 11.37
CA ILE A 286 -2.85 15.34 12.12
C ILE A 286 -2.58 16.85 12.12
N ASP A 287 -3.46 17.65 11.51
CA ASP A 287 -3.27 19.10 11.46
C ASP A 287 -3.46 19.73 12.84
N PHE A 288 -2.41 20.39 13.34
CA PHE A 288 -2.41 21.19 14.57
C PHE A 288 -1.61 22.48 14.35
N ILE A 289 -1.99 23.24 13.32
CA ILE A 289 -1.23 24.41 12.86
C ILE A 289 -1.16 25.48 13.95
N SER A 290 0.05 25.76 14.42
CA SER A 290 0.31 26.67 15.54
C SER A 290 1.43 27.67 15.26
N PHE A 291 2.34 27.35 14.33
CA PHE A 291 3.46 28.21 13.98
C PHE A 291 3.36 28.68 12.52
N SER A 292 4.02 29.81 12.23
CA SER A 292 4.10 30.39 10.90
C SER A 292 5.49 30.98 10.66
N GLY A 293 5.88 31.07 9.40
CA GLY A 293 7.20 31.51 8.98
C GLY A 293 7.28 31.66 7.47
N SER A 294 8.44 32.07 6.96
CA SER A 294 8.72 32.03 5.52
C SER A 294 8.98 30.61 5.05
N GLU A 295 8.75 30.33 3.78
CA GLU A 295 9.13 29.05 3.17
C GLU A 295 10.66 28.87 3.09
N ILE A 296 11.14 27.63 3.16
CA ILE A 296 12.55 27.22 3.02
C ILE A 296 12.69 26.13 1.95
N ASP A 297 13.94 25.89 1.54
CA ASP A 297 14.34 24.78 0.66
C ASP A 297 15.17 23.79 1.50
N PRO A 298 14.53 22.79 2.13
CA PRO A 298 15.20 21.96 3.11
C PRO A 298 16.09 20.92 2.42
N THR A 299 17.34 20.80 2.89
CA THR A 299 18.28 19.77 2.42
C THR A 299 18.51 18.68 3.47
N ALA A 300 17.95 18.84 4.67
CA ALA A 300 18.07 17.87 5.75
C ALA A 300 16.86 17.87 6.68
N ILE A 301 16.70 16.75 7.40
CA ILE A 301 15.74 16.54 8.47
C ILE A 301 16.53 16.44 9.78
N VAL A 302 16.18 17.27 10.76
CA VAL A 302 16.79 17.22 12.10
C VAL A 302 15.82 16.51 13.04
N LEU A 303 16.24 15.38 13.59
CA LEU A 303 15.52 14.68 14.63
C LEU A 303 15.86 15.27 16.00
N HIS A 304 14.84 15.42 16.83
CA HIS A 304 14.93 15.88 18.22
C HIS A 304 14.22 14.91 19.15
N TRP A 305 14.40 15.11 20.44
CA TRP A 305 13.43 14.62 21.43
C TRP A 305 12.96 15.78 22.30
N THR A 306 11.77 15.62 22.88
CA THR A 306 11.22 16.59 23.86
C THR A 306 11.96 16.58 25.20
N ALA A 307 12.69 15.51 25.50
CA ALA A 307 13.18 15.16 26.83
C ALA A 307 12.08 15.15 27.91
N GLY A 308 10.83 14.91 27.49
CA GLY A 308 9.67 14.89 28.37
C GLY A 308 8.35 14.49 27.72
N ASN A 309 7.42 14.00 28.54
CA ASN A 309 6.09 13.62 28.10
C ASN A 309 5.13 14.81 28.23
N HIS A 310 4.19 14.91 27.31
CA HIS A 310 3.12 15.90 27.25
C HIS A 310 1.77 15.19 27.26
N ASN A 311 0.74 15.75 27.91
CA ASN A 311 -0.56 15.09 27.92
C ASN A 311 -1.30 15.25 26.57
N SER A 312 -0.84 16.17 25.72
CA SER A 312 -1.38 16.41 24.38
C SER A 312 -0.41 17.27 23.56
N VAL A 313 -0.62 17.30 22.23
CA VAL A 313 0.07 18.24 21.33
C VAL A 313 -0.17 19.71 21.73
N ALA A 314 -1.33 20.03 22.31
CA ALA A 314 -1.62 21.38 22.79
C ALA A 314 -0.75 21.77 23.99
N ASP A 315 -0.48 20.82 24.89
CA ASP A 315 0.43 21.02 26.04
C ASP A 315 1.88 21.23 25.54
N PHE A 316 2.30 20.50 24.51
CA PHE A 316 3.60 20.69 23.86
C PHE A 316 3.72 22.09 23.24
N VAL A 317 2.77 22.49 22.39
CA VAL A 317 2.75 23.80 21.73
C VAL A 317 2.74 24.94 22.75
N GLN A 318 1.89 24.85 23.79
CA GLN A 318 1.85 25.85 24.85
C GLN A 318 3.20 26.00 25.57
N GLY A 319 3.94 24.89 25.74
CA GLY A 319 5.29 24.90 26.30
C GLY A 319 6.34 25.63 25.46
N ILE A 320 6.10 25.78 24.15
CA ILE A 320 6.95 26.53 23.21
C ILE A 320 6.52 28.00 23.17
N GLU A 321 5.22 28.29 23.00
CA GLU A 321 4.71 29.67 22.91
C GLU A 321 4.98 30.49 24.18
N GLY A 322 5.10 29.83 25.33
CA GLY A 322 5.47 30.47 26.59
C GLY A 322 6.93 30.94 26.66
N ARG A 323 7.78 30.59 25.67
CA ARG A 323 9.22 30.92 25.68
C ARG A 323 9.49 32.23 24.95
N PRO A 324 10.41 33.09 25.46
CA PRO A 324 10.77 34.33 24.79
C PRO A 324 11.26 34.10 23.35
N GLY A 325 10.58 34.70 22.38
CA GLY A 325 10.99 34.72 20.97
C GLY A 325 10.54 33.52 20.14
N ASN A 326 9.58 32.72 20.60
CA ASN A 326 9.13 31.48 19.92
C ASN A 326 10.31 30.58 19.52
N CYS A 327 11.35 30.58 20.35
CA CYS A 327 12.50 29.71 20.17
C CYS A 327 12.03 28.26 20.39
N CYS A 328 12.58 27.33 19.60
CA CYS A 328 12.24 25.91 19.66
C CYS A 328 10.89 25.53 19.03
N SER A 329 10.35 26.32 18.10
CA SER A 329 9.28 25.83 17.21
C SER A 329 9.82 24.76 16.26
N VAL A 330 9.00 23.77 15.93
CA VAL A 330 9.28 22.67 14.99
C VAL A 330 8.16 22.56 13.97
N GLN A 331 8.40 21.88 12.86
CA GLN A 331 7.39 21.65 11.83
C GLN A 331 6.48 20.48 12.20
N LEU A 332 7.05 19.45 12.84
CA LEU A 332 6.39 18.18 13.11
C LEU A 332 6.61 17.74 14.57
N TYR A 333 5.60 17.08 15.13
CA TYR A 333 5.63 16.50 16.47
C TYR A 333 5.10 15.07 16.45
N ALA A 334 5.83 14.13 17.05
CA ALA A 334 5.41 12.73 17.20
C ALA A 334 5.07 12.44 18.67
N ASP A 335 3.79 12.12 18.96
CA ASP A 335 3.38 11.68 20.31
C ASP A 335 3.81 10.23 20.60
N GLU A 336 3.62 9.76 21.84
CA GLU A 336 4.02 8.39 22.23
C GLU A 336 3.15 7.29 21.60
N GLU A 337 1.97 7.62 21.11
CA GLU A 337 1.00 6.71 20.48
C GLU A 337 1.20 6.63 18.94
N GLY A 338 2.20 7.34 18.41
CA GLY A 338 2.51 7.36 16.97
C GLY A 338 1.72 8.39 16.15
N GLY A 339 0.93 9.25 16.80
CA GLY A 339 0.33 10.42 16.18
C GLY A 339 1.40 11.40 15.70
N MET A 340 1.39 11.71 14.40
CA MET A 340 2.29 12.70 13.79
C MET A 340 1.52 13.99 13.51
N TYR A 341 1.82 15.05 14.25
CA TYR A 341 1.13 16.33 14.18
C TYR A 341 1.92 17.32 13.36
N LYS A 342 1.23 17.94 12.39
CA LYS A 342 1.76 19.03 11.58
C LYS A 342 1.49 20.35 12.28
N LEU A 343 2.55 21.09 12.63
CA LEU A 343 2.47 22.32 13.41
C LEU A 343 2.60 23.60 12.57
N VAL A 344 2.92 23.46 11.29
CA VAL A 344 3.06 24.55 10.30
C VAL A 344 2.39 24.18 8.97
N GLU A 345 2.02 25.18 8.19
CA GLU A 345 1.54 24.99 6.81
C GLU A 345 2.15 26.09 5.92
N PRO A 346 2.89 25.75 4.84
CA PRO A 346 3.29 24.39 4.38
C PRO A 346 4.40 23.74 5.24
N LEU A 347 4.71 22.45 5.03
CA LEU A 347 5.73 21.72 5.81
C LEU A 347 7.16 22.27 5.70
N ASN A 348 7.49 22.97 4.63
CA ASN A 348 8.76 23.69 4.49
C ASN A 348 8.66 25.13 5.00
N THR A 349 7.85 25.37 6.04
CA THR A 349 7.87 26.65 6.77
C THR A 349 9.08 26.70 7.70
N LEU A 350 9.78 27.84 7.71
CA LEU A 350 10.88 28.14 8.61
C LEU A 350 10.41 28.11 10.07
N THR A 351 11.07 27.31 10.90
CA THR A 351 10.88 27.27 12.35
C THR A 351 12.22 27.47 13.06
N ALA A 352 12.22 27.53 14.40
CA ALA A 352 13.40 27.83 15.20
C ALA A 352 13.88 26.60 16.00
N HIS A 353 13.98 25.44 15.35
CA HIS A 353 14.22 24.14 16.00
C HIS A 353 15.69 23.85 16.34
N ALA A 354 16.64 24.25 15.49
CA ALA A 354 18.06 23.96 15.66
C ALA A 354 18.95 25.16 15.28
N CYS A 355 19.80 25.57 16.21
CA CYS A 355 20.68 26.72 16.05
C CYS A 355 21.58 26.57 14.80
N GLY A 356 21.60 27.59 13.94
CA GLY A 356 22.49 27.65 12.77
C GLY A 356 22.00 26.91 11.52
N VAL A 357 20.96 26.07 11.61
CA VAL A 357 20.53 25.20 10.50
C VAL A 357 19.08 25.41 10.03
N ASN A 358 18.25 26.09 10.82
CA ASN A 358 16.81 26.30 10.60
C ASN A 358 16.39 26.62 9.14
N SER A 359 17.16 27.43 8.41
CA SER A 359 16.79 27.86 7.05
C SER A 359 16.98 26.77 5.97
N ARG A 360 17.46 25.59 6.35
CA ARG A 360 17.75 24.47 5.44
C ARG A 360 17.23 23.13 5.97
N THR A 361 16.45 23.15 7.05
CA THR A 361 16.07 21.92 7.74
C THR A 361 14.61 21.88 8.17
N ILE A 362 14.05 20.68 8.14
CA ILE A 362 12.78 20.36 8.80
C ILE A 362 13.09 19.71 10.15
N GLY A 363 12.47 20.21 11.22
CA GLY A 363 12.57 19.65 12.57
C GLY A 363 11.40 18.71 12.89
N ILE A 364 11.73 17.51 13.37
CA ILE A 364 10.77 16.56 13.95
C ILE A 364 11.07 16.44 15.45
N GLU A 365 10.13 16.89 16.29
CA GLU A 365 10.22 16.68 17.73
C GLU A 365 9.55 15.36 18.12
N ILE A 366 10.27 14.49 18.82
CA ILE A 366 9.77 13.16 19.20
C ILE A 366 9.56 13.11 20.71
N GLU A 367 8.33 12.83 21.12
CA GLU A 367 8.00 12.73 22.53
C GLU A 367 8.80 11.61 23.19
N SER A 368 9.48 11.89 24.30
CA SER A 368 10.30 10.94 25.04
C SER A 368 10.03 11.04 26.55
N ILE A 369 10.81 10.32 27.36
CA ILE A 369 10.58 10.21 28.81
C ILE A 369 10.95 11.48 29.60
N ASN A 370 10.13 11.83 30.59
CA ASN A 370 10.43 12.88 31.56
C ASN A 370 11.50 12.48 32.60
N GLY A 371 12.24 13.47 33.11
CA GLY A 371 13.08 13.33 34.31
C GLY A 371 14.50 12.81 34.08
N PHE A 372 14.91 12.63 32.82
CA PHE A 372 16.23 12.09 32.46
C PHE A 372 16.99 12.92 31.41
N PRO A 373 17.02 14.27 31.50
CA PRO A 373 17.39 15.15 30.38
C PRO A 373 18.80 14.96 29.80
N ASN A 374 19.68 14.23 30.48
CA ASN A 374 21.05 13.97 30.03
C ASN A 374 21.37 12.45 29.93
N ASP A 375 20.38 11.58 30.11
CA ASP A 375 20.57 10.11 30.07
C ASP A 375 20.15 9.59 28.69
N VAL A 376 21.03 9.78 27.71
CA VAL A 376 20.79 9.45 26.29
C VAL A 376 20.28 8.03 26.13
N SER A 377 20.90 7.07 26.82
CA SER A 377 20.57 5.65 26.69
C SER A 377 19.13 5.34 27.09
N LYS A 378 18.57 6.00 28.10
CA LYS A 378 17.16 5.77 28.49
C LYS A 378 16.18 6.37 27.50
N HIS A 379 16.51 7.52 26.92
CA HIS A 379 15.69 8.12 25.88
C HIS A 379 15.68 7.24 24.63
N GLU A 380 16.85 6.79 24.17
CA GLU A 380 16.96 5.87 23.04
C GLU A 380 16.23 4.55 23.30
N GLU A 381 16.40 3.95 24.49
CA GLU A 381 15.70 2.73 24.88
C GLU A 381 14.18 2.91 24.82
N LYS A 382 13.63 4.03 25.32
CA LYS A 382 12.18 4.28 25.22
C LYS A 382 11.73 4.41 23.77
N LEU A 383 12.43 5.22 22.98
CA LEU A 383 12.03 5.50 21.60
C LEU A 383 12.11 4.24 20.72
N LEU A 384 13.13 3.40 20.90
CA LEU A 384 13.28 2.12 20.19
C LEU A 384 12.24 1.08 20.64
N ASN A 385 11.77 1.14 21.89
CA ASN A 385 10.74 0.24 22.41
C ASN A 385 9.30 0.76 22.19
N SER A 386 9.12 1.81 21.39
CA SER A 386 7.82 2.40 21.05
C SER A 386 7.53 2.21 19.56
N PRO A 387 7.11 1.00 19.11
CA PRO A 387 7.10 0.63 17.69
C PRO A 387 6.19 1.52 16.83
N GLU A 388 5.01 1.89 17.33
CA GLU A 388 4.07 2.76 16.60
C GLU A 388 4.65 4.17 16.40
N GLN A 389 5.28 4.74 17.43
CA GLN A 389 5.99 6.01 17.35
C GLN A 389 7.21 5.93 16.42
N PHE A 390 8.01 4.88 16.52
CA PHE A 390 9.17 4.65 15.66
C PHE A 390 8.75 4.54 14.18
N ASP A 391 7.73 3.73 13.89
CA ASP A 391 7.20 3.55 12.53
C ASP A 391 6.67 4.87 11.96
N SER A 392 5.99 5.68 12.78
CA SER A 392 5.48 7.00 12.39
C SER A 392 6.60 7.98 12.04
N VAL A 393 7.67 8.01 12.85
CA VAL A 393 8.87 8.83 12.59
C VAL A 393 9.56 8.39 11.30
N VAL A 394 9.77 7.08 11.11
CA VAL A 394 10.39 6.55 9.89
C VAL A 394 9.55 6.89 8.66
N ASN A 395 8.24 6.63 8.68
CA ASN A 395 7.36 6.94 7.56
C ASN A 395 7.39 8.44 7.22
N THR A 396 7.48 9.29 8.23
CA THR A 396 7.63 10.74 8.07
C THR A 396 8.96 11.13 7.46
N VAL A 397 10.06 10.51 7.88
CA VAL A 397 11.39 10.72 7.27
C VAL A 397 11.36 10.34 5.78
N VAL A 398 10.76 9.21 5.42
CA VAL A 398 10.62 8.78 4.03
C VAL A 398 9.73 9.72 3.22
N ASP A 399 8.59 10.17 3.76
CA ASP A 399 7.71 11.15 3.10
C ASP A 399 8.45 12.46 2.81
N LEU A 400 9.14 12.99 3.82
CA LEU A 400 9.90 14.24 3.69
C LEU A 400 11.06 14.11 2.71
N SER A 401 11.77 12.98 2.75
CA SER A 401 12.83 12.64 1.79
C SER A 401 12.32 12.72 0.35
N ARG A 402 11.20 12.05 0.05
CA ARG A 402 10.58 12.07 -1.28
C ARG A 402 10.04 13.44 -1.66
N ARG A 403 9.36 14.12 -0.72
CA ARG A 403 8.68 15.40 -0.97
C ARG A 403 9.65 16.53 -1.28
N PHE A 404 10.82 16.53 -0.65
CA PHE A 404 11.79 17.62 -0.73
C PHE A 404 13.13 17.20 -1.33
N ASP A 405 13.23 16.00 -1.91
CA ASP A 405 14.46 15.45 -2.49
C ASP A 405 15.63 15.44 -1.49
N ILE A 406 15.32 15.10 -0.22
CA ILE A 406 16.32 15.00 0.85
C ILE A 406 16.86 13.57 0.85
N PRO A 407 18.15 13.33 0.57
CA PRO A 407 18.69 11.97 0.48
C PRO A 407 18.71 11.29 1.86
N LEU A 408 18.51 9.97 1.92
CA LEU A 408 18.57 9.23 3.18
C LEU A 408 20.01 8.87 3.53
N VAL A 409 20.80 9.89 3.86
CA VAL A 409 22.18 9.79 4.34
C VAL A 409 22.36 10.57 5.64
N ASN A 410 23.47 10.36 6.35
CA ASN A 410 23.84 11.14 7.53
C ASN A 410 25.11 11.96 7.22
N GLU A 411 24.93 13.18 6.70
CA GLU A 411 26.05 14.09 6.37
C GLU A 411 25.92 15.42 7.14
N PRO A 412 26.21 15.43 8.46
CA PRO A 412 25.91 16.56 9.32
C PRO A 412 26.77 17.78 9.01
N GLU A 413 28.01 17.64 8.54
CA GLU A 413 28.86 18.76 8.13
C GLU A 413 28.32 19.47 6.87
N ALA A 414 27.77 18.71 5.92
CA ALA A 414 27.19 19.25 4.70
C ALA A 414 25.73 19.74 4.88
N LEU A 415 25.11 19.33 6.00
CA LEU A 415 23.70 19.53 6.31
C LEU A 415 22.80 18.89 5.24
N ILE A 416 23.08 17.63 4.95
CA ILE A 416 22.39 16.81 3.96
C ILE A 416 21.85 15.55 4.63
N GLY A 417 20.58 15.24 4.36
CA GLY A 417 19.91 14.01 4.77
C GLY A 417 19.32 14.02 6.17
N VAL A 418 19.38 12.91 6.90
CA VAL A 418 18.77 12.76 8.24
C VAL A 418 19.87 12.89 9.30
N VAL A 419 19.75 13.89 10.15
CA VAL A 419 20.76 14.24 11.15
C VAL A 419 20.16 14.43 12.54
N GLY A 420 20.97 14.21 13.57
CA GLY A 420 20.59 14.49 14.95
C GLY A 420 20.88 15.93 15.35
N HIS A 421 20.10 16.48 16.28
CA HIS A 421 20.41 17.77 16.89
C HIS A 421 21.79 17.77 17.57
N TYR A 422 22.19 16.65 18.17
CA TYR A 422 23.51 16.46 18.76
C TYR A 422 24.68 16.61 17.77
N GLN A 423 24.44 16.32 16.49
CA GLN A 423 25.44 16.48 15.43
C GLN A 423 25.47 17.93 14.93
N THR A 424 24.30 18.54 14.74
CA THR A 424 24.19 19.88 14.15
C THR A 424 24.62 21.00 15.10
N ASP A 425 24.33 20.89 16.40
CA ASP A 425 24.67 21.90 17.40
C ASP A 425 26.17 22.26 17.42
N PRO A 426 27.12 21.32 17.61
CA PRO A 426 28.55 21.64 17.63
C PRO A 426 29.13 22.09 16.29
N LEU A 427 28.49 21.73 15.16
CA LEU A 427 28.99 22.02 13.81
C LEU A 427 28.53 23.38 13.29
N HIS A 428 27.28 23.75 13.57
CA HIS A 428 26.62 24.88 12.91
C HIS A 428 26.18 25.98 13.87
N CYS A 429 26.02 25.70 15.16
CA CYS A 429 25.64 26.73 16.11
C CYS A 429 26.86 27.62 16.46
N PRO A 430 26.75 28.96 16.34
CA PRO A 430 27.83 29.87 16.76
C PRO A 430 28.15 29.81 18.26
N SER A 431 27.24 29.26 19.06
CA SER A 431 27.37 29.12 20.51
C SER A 431 26.71 27.80 20.93
N PRO A 432 27.37 26.66 20.68
CA PRO A 432 26.79 25.35 20.91
C PRO A 432 26.53 25.13 22.41
N VAL A 433 25.46 24.40 22.71
CA VAL A 433 25.03 24.12 24.09
C VAL A 433 25.24 22.66 24.50
N GLY A 434 25.73 21.82 23.58
CA GLY A 434 25.98 20.40 23.83
C GLY A 434 24.69 19.58 23.79
N LYS A 435 23.94 19.69 22.69
CA LYS A 435 22.75 18.87 22.45
C LYS A 435 23.10 17.39 22.39
N ALA A 436 22.15 16.55 22.81
CA ALA A 436 22.34 15.10 22.94
C ALA A 436 21.25 14.29 22.20
N ASP A 437 20.22 14.95 21.70
CA ASP A 437 19.07 14.39 21.02
C ASP A 437 19.29 14.14 19.52
N PRO A 438 18.68 13.10 18.93
CA PRO A 438 17.86 12.06 19.57
C PRO A 438 18.67 10.85 20.07
N GLY A 439 20.01 10.96 20.10
CA GLY A 439 20.94 9.85 20.29
C GLY A 439 21.38 9.18 18.98
N GLU A 440 22.61 8.67 18.97
CA GLU A 440 23.24 8.05 17.79
C GLU A 440 22.58 6.72 17.39
N THR A 441 22.26 5.87 18.37
CA THR A 441 21.61 4.57 18.17
C THR A 441 20.22 4.74 17.56
N TYR A 442 19.43 5.66 18.09
CA TYR A 442 18.07 5.90 17.58
C TYR A 442 18.11 6.51 16.18
N LEU A 443 18.97 7.52 15.95
CA LEU A 443 19.14 8.13 14.64
C LEU A 443 19.56 7.11 13.58
N GLN A 444 20.52 6.24 13.91
CA GLN A 444 20.98 5.18 13.01
C GLN A 444 19.85 4.20 12.70
N ALA A 445 19.07 3.79 13.70
CA ALA A 445 17.93 2.89 13.50
C ALA A 445 16.84 3.50 12.58
N VAL A 446 16.51 4.78 12.78
CA VAL A 446 15.56 5.50 11.90
C VAL A 446 16.09 5.57 10.48
N LEU A 447 17.37 5.91 10.31
CA LEU A 447 17.98 6.02 8.98
C LEU A 447 18.04 4.68 8.24
N GLU A 448 18.51 3.62 8.90
CA GLU A 448 18.58 2.27 8.33
C GLU A 448 17.20 1.77 7.92
N GLU A 449 16.20 1.99 8.76
CA GLU A 449 14.83 1.57 8.46
C GLU A 449 14.21 2.43 7.35
N ALA A 450 14.48 3.75 7.32
CA ALA A 450 14.02 4.64 6.26
C ALA A 450 14.62 4.26 4.89
N GLN A 451 15.93 3.96 4.85
CA GLN A 451 16.63 3.43 3.68
C GLN A 451 15.96 2.14 3.21
N ARG A 452 15.77 1.19 4.13
CA ARG A 452 15.10 -0.09 3.87
C ARG A 452 13.69 0.08 3.28
N ARG A 453 12.88 1.02 3.78
CA ARG A 453 11.52 1.32 3.28
C ARG A 453 11.51 2.09 1.95
N SER A 454 12.61 2.78 1.64
CA SER A 454 12.75 3.56 0.40
C SER A 454 13.39 2.78 -0.72
N GLY A 455 14.04 1.65 -0.41
CA GLY A 455 14.80 0.86 -1.38
C GLY A 455 16.19 1.45 -1.70
N GLU A 456 16.69 2.35 -0.85
CA GLU A 456 18.10 2.80 -0.82
C GLU A 456 18.93 1.85 0.05
#